data_AF-A0AAW6MDQ7-F1
#
_entry.id   AF-A0AAW6MDQ7-F1
#
_cell.length_a   1.000
_cell.length_b   1.000
_cell.length_c   1.000
_cell.angle_alpha   90.00
_cell.angle_beta   90.00
_cell.angle_gamma   90.00
#
_symmetry.space_group_name_H-M   'P 1'
#
loop_
_entity.id
_entity.type
_entity.pdbx_description
1 polymer ?
#
loop_
_entity_poly.entity_id
_entity_poly.type
_entity_poly.pdbx_seq_one_letter_code
_entity_poly.pdbx_strand_id
1 'polypeptide(L)' 'ELYFRIINTILFSGNEAELRESMIQLEKKTPLDEYFTYGYGARHLWVCQRRPSDKTNIFEHRIMMVEFQ' A
#
# COMPACT_ATOMS: atom_id res chain seq x y z
N GLU A 1 -0.04 -13.41 0.07
CA GLU A 1 -0.73 -12.97 1.31
C GLU A 1 -0.72 -11.46 1.49
N LEU A 2 0.44 -10.78 1.45
CA LEU A 2 0.55 -9.32 1.63
C LEU A 2 -0.42 -8.51 0.75
N TYR A 3 -0.53 -8.86 -0.54
CA TYR A 3 -1.46 -8.23 -1.47
C TYR A 3 -2.91 -8.23 -0.95
N PHE A 4 -3.39 -9.37 -0.45
CA PHE A 4 -4.72 -9.47 0.15
C PHE A 4 -4.84 -8.68 1.46
N ARG A 5 -3.77 -8.63 2.26
CA ARG A 5 -3.76 -7.81 3.48
C ARG A 5 -3.89 -6.32 3.16
N ILE A 6 -3.22 -5.82 2.12
CA ILE A 6 -3.36 -4.43 1.65
C ILE A 6 -4.80 -4.15 1.22
N ILE A 7 -5.39 -5.04 0.40
CA ILE A 7 -6.79 -4.90 -0.04
C ILE A 7 -7.73 -4.88 1.16
N ASN A 8 -7.59 -5.81 2.10
CA ASN A 8 -8.43 -5.85 3.29
C ASN A 8 -8.27 -4.58 4.13
N THR A 9 -7.04 -4.09 4.33
CA THR A 9 -6.77 -2.83 5.02
C THR A 9 -7.51 -1.66 4.35
N ILE A 10 -7.48 -1.59 3.02
CA ILE A 10 -8.22 -0.58 2.25
C ILE A 10 -9.73 -0.73 2.46
N LEU A 11 -10.27 -1.94 2.27
CA LEU A 11 -11.70 -2.20 2.32
C LEU A 11 -12.32 -2.02 3.72
N PHE A 12 -11.54 -2.22 4.78
CA PHE A 12 -12.00 -2.07 6.17
C PHE A 12 -11.78 -0.66 6.75
N SER A 13 -11.17 0.25 6.00
CA SER A 13 -10.99 1.64 6.45
C SER A 13 -12.19 2.49 6.09
N GLY A 14 -12.77 3.21 7.05
CA GLY A 14 -14.00 4.00 6.84
C GLY A 14 -13.75 5.39 6.26
N ASN A 15 -12.54 5.93 6.38
CA ASN A 15 -12.15 7.25 5.87
C ASN A 15 -10.63 7.32 5.60
N GLU A 16 -10.17 8.44 5.02
CA GLU A 16 -8.76 8.64 4.67
C GLU A 16 -7.81 8.56 5.89
N ALA A 17 -8.21 9.13 7.03
CA ALA A 17 -7.37 9.14 8.22
C ALA A 17 -7.16 7.72 8.77
N GLU A 18 -8.25 6.94 8.87
CA GLU A 18 -8.21 5.54 9.26
C GLU A 18 -7.38 4.70 8.28
N LEU A 19 -7.51 4.95 6.98
CA LEU A 19 -6.72 4.26 5.97
C LEU A 19 -5.23 4.53 6.13
N ARG A 20 -4.85 5.78 6.36
CA ARG A 20 -3.45 6.17 6.59
C ARG A 20 -2.88 5.49 7.83
N GLU A 21 -3.62 5.51 8.93
CA GLU A 21 -3.18 4.84 10.15
C GLU A 21 -3.08 3.31 9.95
N SER A 22 -4.07 2.70 9.30
CA SER A 22 -4.11 1.26 9.07
C SER A 22 -2.99 0.78 8.15
N MET A 23 -2.60 1.57 7.14
CA MET A 23 -1.43 1.29 6.30
C MET A 23 -0.12 1.34 7.09
N ILE A 24 0.04 2.34 7.98
CA ILE A 24 1.21 2.41 8.89
C ILE A 24 1.25 1.19 9.82
N GLN A 25 0.11 0.76 10.35
CA GLN A 25 0.04 -0.44 11.19
C GLN A 25 0.33 -1.71 10.40
N LEU A 26 -0.11 -1.79 9.15
CA LEU A 26 0.20 -2.92 8.26
C LEU A 26 1.70 -3.01 7.99
N GLU A 27 2.35 -1.89 7.71
CA GLU A 27 3.81 -1.81 7.51
C GLU A 27 4.59 -2.22 8.76
N LYS A 28 4.13 -1.87 9.96
CA LYS A 28 4.77 -2.31 11.21
C LYS A 28 4.61 -3.81 11.50
N LYS A 29 3.51 -4.43 11.05
CA LYS A 29 3.14 -5.81 11.38
C LYS A 29 3.59 -6.82 10.32
N THR A 30 4.03 -6.36 9.16
CA THR A 30 4.32 -7.21 8.01
C THR A 30 5.55 -6.67 7.27
N PRO A 31 6.29 -7.49 6.51
CA PRO A 31 7.38 -7.01 5.67
C PRO A 31 6.84 -6.32 4.41
N LEU A 32 5.94 -5.34 4.57
CA LEU A 32 5.29 -4.66 3.46
C LEU A 32 6.33 -3.96 2.59
N ASP A 33 7.26 -3.24 3.22
CA ASP A 33 8.34 -2.49 2.60
C ASP A 33 9.35 -3.36 1.84
N GLU A 34 9.44 -4.65 2.14
CA GLU A 34 10.29 -5.57 1.41
C GLU A 34 9.77 -5.85 -0.02
N TYR A 35 8.44 -5.83 -0.21
CA TYR A 35 7.78 -6.26 -1.46
C TYR A 35 6.93 -5.18 -2.13
N PHE A 36 6.46 -4.17 -1.39
CA PHE A 36 5.55 -3.14 -1.87
C PHE A 36 5.95 -1.79 -1.31
N THR A 37 5.90 -0.77 -2.17
CA THR A 37 5.98 0.62 -1.75
C THR A 37 4.63 1.27 -1.97
N TYR A 38 4.28 2.22 -1.12
CA TYR A 38 3.05 2.96 -1.22
C TYR A 38 3.30 4.42 -0.89
N GLY A 39 2.36 5.26 -1.29
CA GLY A 39 2.38 6.66 -0.93
C GLY A 39 1.07 7.33 -1.27
N TYR A 40 1.03 8.63 -1.02
CA TYR A 40 -0.19 9.41 -1.09
C TYR A 40 -0.02 10.54 -2.09
N GLY A 41 -0.93 10.63 -3.04
CA GLY A 41 -1.15 11.81 -3.86
C GLY A 41 -2.09 12.79 -3.16
N ALA A 42 -2.53 13.81 -3.91
CA ALA A 42 -3.43 14.83 -3.40
C ALA A 42 -4.80 14.27 -2.95
N ARG A 43 -5.28 13.21 -3.60
CA ARG A 43 -6.61 12.63 -3.35
C ARG A 43 -6.63 11.10 -3.43
N HIS A 44 -5.47 10.45 -3.37
CA HIS A 44 -5.42 8.99 -3.54
C HIS A 44 -4.23 8.36 -2.85
N LEU A 45 -4.41 7.11 -2.42
CA LEU A 45 -3.34 6.16 -2.12
C LEU A 45 -2.91 5.48 -3.44
N TRP A 46 -1.61 5.30 -3.63
CA TRP A 46 -1.06 4.45 -4.69
C TRP A 46 -0.14 3.39 -4.08
N VAL A 47 -0.09 2.21 -4.72
CA VAL A 47 0.78 1.11 -4.34
C VAL A 47 1.53 0.59 -5.56
N CYS A 48 2.84 0.39 -5.45
CA CYS A 48 3.68 -0.25 -6.46
C CYS A 48 4.38 -1.48 -5.86
N GLN A 49 4.72 -2.43 -6.72
CA GLN A 49 5.48 -3.62 -6.32
C GLN A 49 6.98 -3.40 -6.50
N ARG A 50 7.79 -3.89 -5.56
CA ARG A 50 9.25 -3.99 -5.70
C ARG A 50 9.62 -5.27 -6.48
N ARG A 51 10.70 -5.24 -7.25
CA ARG A 51 11.13 -6.44 -7.99
C ARG A 51 11.54 -7.52 -7.00
N PRO A 52 11.01 -8.76 -7.10
CA PRO A 52 11.39 -9.84 -6.19
C PRO A 52 12.89 -10.19 -6.23
N SER A 53 13.51 -10.03 -7.40
CA SER A 53 14.94 -10.28 -7.63
C SER A 53 15.85 -9.15 -7.17
N ASP A 54 15.33 -7.92 -7.08
CA ASP A 54 16.06 -6.73 -6.63
C ASP A 54 15.09 -5.76 -5.96
N LYS A 55 15.02 -5.83 -4.64
CA LYS A 55 14.06 -5.08 -3.82
C LYS A 55 14.36 -3.59 -3.76
N THR A 56 15.51 -3.14 -4.27
CA THR A 56 15.80 -1.71 -4.41
C THR A 56 15.08 -1.11 -5.63
N ASN A 57 14.68 -1.95 -6.59
CA ASN A 57 14.03 -1.55 -7.82
C ASN A 57 12.51 -1.69 -7.71
N ILE A 58 11.78 -0.66 -8.14
CA ILE A 58 10.32 -0.59 -8.08
C ILE A 58 9.77 -0.73 -9.50
N PHE A 59 8.74 -1.55 -9.70
CA PHE A 59 8.03 -1.58 -10.97
C PHE A 59 7.31 -0.25 -11.21
N GLU A 60 7.46 0.30 -12.41
CA GLU A 60 6.91 1.62 -12.77
C GLU A 60 5.38 1.68 -12.69
N HIS A 61 4.72 0.53 -12.88
CA HIS A 61 3.27 0.44 -12.85
C HIS A 61 2.73 0.37 -11.42
N ARG A 62 1.78 1.27 -11.13
CA ARG A 62 0.95 1.21 -9.92
C ARG A 62 0.02 0.01 -10.01
N ILE A 63 0.09 -0.88 -9.02
CA ILE A 63 -0.74 -2.08 -8.96
C ILE A 63 -2.09 -1.82 -8.29
N MET A 64 -2.20 -0.75 -7.50
CA MET A 64 -3.45 -0.30 -6.87
C MET A 64 -3.47 1.22 -6.80
N MET A 65 -4.67 1.78 -6.97
CA MET A 65 -5.01 3.18 -6.70
C MET A 65 -6.33 3.22 -5.95
N VAL A 66 -6.40 4.02 -4.89
CA VAL A 66 -7.61 4.22 -4.09
C VAL A 66 -7.85 5.71 -3.96
N GLU A 67 -8.96 6.20 -4.48
CA GLU A 67 -9.34 7.61 -4.36
C GLU A 67 -10.05 7.87 -3.04
N PHE A 68 -9.73 8.99 -2.42
CA PHE A 68 -10.43 9.50 -1.25
C PHE A 68 -11.70 10.22 -1.71
N GLN A 69 -12.83 9.83 -1.13
CA GLN A 69 -14.11 10.48 -1.37
C GLN A 69 -14.19 11.80 -0.61
#